data_AF-A0AA41Q8V0-F1
#
_entry.id   AF-A0AA41Q8V0-F1
#
_cell.length_a   1.000
_cell.length_b   1.000
_cell.length_c   1.000
_cell.angle_alpha   90.00
_cell.angle_beta   90.00
_cell.angle_gamma   90.00
#
_symmetry.space_group_name_H-M   'P 1'
#
loop_
_entity.id
_entity.type
_entity.pdbx_description
1 polymer ?
#
loop_
_entity_poly.entity_id
_entity_poly.type
_entity_poly.pdbx_seq_one_letter_code
_entity_poly.pdbx_strand_id
1 'polypeptide(L)'
;MFTKSPLRVMVLTSSTRPGAIGPAIADWFAEAVGPLAATLGAELHPVSLSELALPFLDEGEHPSSGIYRHEHTKEWSGLVDAADGFVVVTPEYNYGMPASLKNALDYLHREWAWKPMGFVSYGNTSAGTRSVQHTKEVATTLRLVPLGATVALRLDEAIDGGRVRPTPRLTAAAEGVLRELVRLSHALRPMREALREDNTAGPVAGSYVRELNPDDAPEATVLQRCCWVDEAVDNASLDLAPLRESVDDVAQWLSEWTVAGLWRDGRLIGMVRVRHDGDTGHIGRLAVAPDMRGTGIGRWLLRHARQALTPTCTRIALSTGVGSVRNIALYQSEGFVADGSGAEGIVHLSKAIPDHTLIGAGHEPLAG
;
A
#
# COMPACT_ATOMS: atom_id res chain seq x y z
N MET A 1 -20.45 -3.80 1.77
CA MET A 1 -19.44 -4.84 2.10
C MET A 1 -18.10 -4.23 1.72
N PHE A 2 -17.22 -3.94 2.68
CA PHE A 2 -15.98 -3.21 2.40
C PHE A 2 -15.06 -4.07 1.54
N THR A 3 -14.99 -3.80 0.24
CA THR A 3 -14.08 -4.47 -0.67
C THR A 3 -12.73 -3.80 -0.57
N LYS A 4 -12.00 -4.00 0.53
CA LYS A 4 -10.54 -3.84 0.42
C LYS A 4 -10.08 -4.87 -0.61
N SER A 5 -9.28 -4.45 -1.58
CA SER A 5 -8.62 -5.36 -2.50
C SER A 5 -8.00 -6.52 -1.69
N PRO A 6 -8.23 -7.79 -2.09
CA PRO A 6 -7.77 -8.93 -1.32
C PRO A 6 -6.25 -8.89 -1.20
N LEU A 7 -5.73 -9.31 -0.04
CA LEU A 7 -4.28 -9.47 0.13
C LEU A 7 -3.77 -10.54 -0.82
N ARG A 8 -2.72 -10.22 -1.56
CA ARG A 8 -2.14 -11.14 -2.54
C ARG A 8 -1.05 -12.00 -1.89
N VAL A 9 -1.32 -13.27 -1.63
CA VAL A 9 -0.37 -14.21 -1.01
C VAL A 9 0.22 -15.10 -2.08
N MET A 10 1.50 -14.92 -2.38
CA MET A 10 2.21 -15.76 -3.34
C MET A 10 2.59 -17.10 -2.70
N VAL A 11 2.08 -18.21 -3.25
CA VAL A 11 2.48 -19.57 -2.85
C VAL A 11 3.58 -20.04 -3.80
N LEU A 12 4.83 -19.88 -3.38
CA LEU A 12 6.01 -20.07 -4.22
C LEU A 12 6.56 -21.50 -4.10
N THR A 13 6.38 -22.30 -5.16
CA THR A 13 7.01 -23.63 -5.26
C THR A 13 8.45 -23.49 -5.68
N SER A 14 9.37 -23.87 -4.79
CA SER A 14 10.77 -23.49 -4.94
C SER A 14 11.66 -24.53 -5.64
N SER A 15 11.15 -25.74 -5.91
CA SER A 15 11.92 -26.82 -6.55
C SER A 15 11.72 -26.85 -8.06
N THR A 16 12.82 -26.89 -8.82
CA THR A 16 12.80 -27.05 -10.29
C THR A 16 13.07 -28.47 -10.76
N ARG A 17 13.28 -29.43 -9.84
CA ARG A 17 13.54 -30.82 -10.19
C ARG A 17 12.34 -31.46 -10.93
N PRO A 18 12.54 -32.11 -12.08
CA PRO A 18 11.49 -32.89 -12.74
C PRO A 18 10.90 -33.96 -11.82
N GLY A 19 9.57 -34.01 -11.72
CA GLY A 19 8.85 -34.95 -10.85
C GLY A 19 8.98 -34.63 -9.36
N ALA A 20 9.33 -33.40 -8.97
CA ALA A 20 9.33 -32.99 -7.57
C ALA A 20 7.92 -33.09 -6.97
N ILE A 21 7.84 -33.42 -5.67
CA ILE A 21 6.59 -33.47 -4.90
C ILE A 21 6.09 -32.07 -4.48
N GLY A 22 6.91 -31.03 -4.65
CA GLY A 22 6.62 -29.66 -4.25
C GLY A 22 5.27 -29.12 -4.77
N PRO A 23 4.95 -29.26 -6.08
CA PRO A 23 3.65 -28.85 -6.62
C PRO A 23 2.47 -29.49 -5.88
N ALA A 24 2.49 -30.80 -5.64
CA ALA A 24 1.42 -31.48 -4.91
C ALA A 24 1.26 -31.00 -3.45
N ILE A 25 2.37 -30.55 -2.83
CA ILE A 25 2.34 -29.93 -1.49
C ILE A 25 1.77 -28.51 -1.56
N ALA A 26 2.10 -27.74 -2.59
CA ALA A 26 1.54 -26.41 -2.80
C ALA A 26 0.03 -26.45 -3.07
N ASP A 27 -0.41 -27.39 -3.91
CA ASP A 27 -1.84 -27.64 -4.19
C ASP A 27 -2.58 -27.99 -2.90
N TRP A 28 -2.05 -28.95 -2.12
CA TRP A 28 -2.62 -29.31 -0.82
C TRP A 28 -2.72 -28.11 0.13
N PHE A 29 -1.67 -27.28 0.21
CA PHE A 29 -1.69 -26.11 1.08
C PHE A 29 -2.79 -25.13 0.65
N ALA A 30 -2.88 -24.83 -0.65
CA ALA A 30 -3.89 -23.93 -1.20
C ALA A 30 -5.31 -24.45 -0.98
N GLU A 31 -5.55 -25.74 -1.20
CA GLU A 31 -6.83 -26.39 -0.92
C GLU A 31 -7.18 -26.34 0.58
N ALA A 32 -6.21 -26.65 1.44
CA ALA A 32 -6.43 -26.72 2.89
C ALA A 32 -6.78 -25.35 3.49
N VAL A 33 -6.20 -24.26 2.99
CA VAL A 33 -6.40 -22.92 3.55
C VAL A 33 -7.37 -22.05 2.74
N GLY A 34 -7.83 -22.49 1.57
CA GLY A 34 -8.70 -21.72 0.67
C GLY A 34 -9.95 -21.12 1.33
N PRO A 35 -10.75 -21.89 2.10
CA PRO A 35 -11.91 -21.35 2.81
C PRO A 35 -11.55 -20.25 3.83
N LEU A 36 -10.41 -20.41 4.51
CA LEU A 36 -9.90 -19.44 5.46
C LEU A 36 -9.35 -18.20 4.76
N ALA A 37 -8.66 -18.35 3.62
CA ALA A 37 -8.16 -17.24 2.82
C ALA A 37 -9.31 -16.32 2.37
N ALA A 38 -10.40 -16.89 1.87
CA ALA A 38 -11.60 -16.12 1.52
C ALA A 38 -12.18 -15.36 2.73
N THR A 39 -12.24 -16.00 3.90
CA THR A 39 -12.74 -15.36 5.14
C THR A 39 -11.83 -14.22 5.62
N LEU A 40 -10.52 -14.36 5.40
CA LEU A 40 -9.51 -13.38 5.78
C LEU A 40 -9.30 -12.29 4.73
N GLY A 41 -10.01 -12.33 3.60
CA GLY A 41 -9.81 -11.39 2.50
C GLY A 41 -8.44 -11.52 1.84
N ALA A 42 -7.95 -12.75 1.67
CA ALA A 42 -6.70 -13.07 1.01
C ALA A 42 -6.95 -13.93 -0.25
N GLU A 43 -6.19 -13.65 -1.29
CA GLU A 43 -6.14 -14.41 -2.54
C GLU A 43 -4.79 -15.14 -2.63
N LEU A 44 -4.83 -16.44 -2.90
CA LEU A 44 -3.62 -17.25 -3.07
C LEU A 44 -3.22 -17.23 -4.54
N HIS A 45 -1.97 -16.88 -4.82
CA HIS A 45 -1.39 -16.90 -6.16
C HIS A 45 -0.28 -17.95 -6.23
N PRO A 46 -0.56 -19.15 -6.77
CA PRO A 46 0.46 -20.17 -6.98
C PRO A 46 1.48 -19.68 -8.02
N VAL A 47 2.77 -19.81 -7.70
CA VAL A 47 3.88 -19.50 -8.61
C VAL A 47 4.91 -20.62 -8.53
N SER A 48 5.33 -21.15 -9.66
CA SER A 48 6.39 -22.16 -9.73
C SER A 48 7.68 -21.57 -10.30
N LEU A 49 8.79 -21.72 -9.57
CA LEU A 49 10.10 -21.35 -10.09
C LEU A 49 10.53 -22.20 -11.29
N SER A 50 9.96 -23.40 -11.47
CA SER A 50 10.24 -24.22 -12.66
C SER A 50 9.59 -23.66 -13.91
N GLU A 51 8.41 -23.03 -13.76
CA GLU A 51 7.64 -22.45 -14.86
C GLU A 51 8.13 -21.05 -15.20
N LEU A 52 8.48 -20.24 -14.19
CA LEU A 52 9.16 -18.96 -14.39
C LEU A 52 10.50 -19.12 -15.11
N ALA A 53 11.16 -20.27 -14.93
CA ALA A 53 12.39 -20.65 -15.63
C ALA A 53 13.48 -19.55 -15.63
N LEU A 54 13.63 -18.86 -14.50
CA LEU A 54 14.65 -17.82 -14.33
C LEU A 54 16.04 -18.38 -14.69
N PRO A 55 16.81 -17.71 -15.56
CA PRO A 55 18.22 -18.01 -15.76
C PRO A 55 18.99 -17.93 -14.43
N PHE A 56 20.22 -18.43 -14.38
CA PHE A 56 21.11 -17.98 -13.30
C PHE A 56 21.31 -16.47 -13.46
N LEU A 57 21.27 -15.74 -12.34
CA LEU A 57 21.34 -14.28 -12.28
C LEU A 57 22.22 -13.69 -13.39
N ASP A 58 21.58 -13.04 -14.35
CA ASP A 58 22.15 -12.54 -15.61
C ASP A 58 21.91 -11.04 -15.84
N GLU A 59 21.42 -10.34 -14.81
CA GLU A 59 21.35 -8.87 -14.82
C GLU A 59 22.74 -8.25 -14.66
N GLY A 60 22.99 -7.19 -15.42
CA GLY A 60 24.27 -6.47 -15.37
C GLY A 60 24.36 -5.44 -14.24
N GLU A 61 23.21 -4.92 -13.80
CA GLU A 61 23.12 -3.97 -12.69
C GLU A 61 22.88 -4.69 -11.36
N HIS A 62 23.30 -4.08 -10.26
CA HIS A 62 22.99 -4.61 -8.94
C HIS A 62 21.48 -4.49 -8.65
N PRO A 63 20.80 -5.53 -8.09
CA PRO A 63 19.35 -5.51 -7.84
C PRO A 63 18.84 -4.32 -7.03
N SER A 64 19.68 -3.78 -6.12
CA SER A 64 19.32 -2.59 -5.33
C SER A 64 19.13 -1.31 -6.15
N SER A 65 19.58 -1.28 -7.41
CA SER A 65 19.34 -0.15 -8.33
C SER A 65 17.88 -0.09 -8.80
N GLY A 66 17.15 -1.22 -8.77
CA GLY A 66 15.82 -1.33 -9.38
C GLY A 66 15.81 -1.22 -10.91
N ILE A 67 16.98 -1.22 -11.56
CA ILE A 67 17.10 -1.14 -13.01
C ILE A 67 17.24 -2.55 -13.56
N TYR A 68 16.18 -3.04 -14.21
CA TYR A 68 16.14 -4.38 -14.81
C TYR A 68 16.14 -4.30 -16.33
N ARG A 69 17.09 -4.99 -16.96
CA ARG A 69 17.23 -4.97 -18.42
C ARG A 69 16.37 -6.03 -19.08
N HIS A 70 16.31 -7.22 -18.49
CA HIS A 70 15.66 -8.38 -19.10
C HIS A 70 14.18 -8.47 -18.74
N GLU A 71 13.37 -8.97 -19.67
CA GLU A 71 11.91 -9.09 -19.47
C GLU A 71 11.56 -10.08 -18.34
N HIS A 72 12.25 -11.22 -18.24
CA HIS A 72 12.02 -12.18 -17.14
C HIS A 72 12.24 -11.55 -15.76
N THR A 73 13.21 -10.64 -15.63
CA THR A 73 13.45 -9.93 -14.37
C THR A 73 12.35 -8.91 -14.09
N LYS A 74 11.88 -8.17 -15.11
CA LYS A 74 10.77 -7.22 -14.95
C LYS A 74 9.48 -7.93 -14.57
N GLU A 75 9.18 -9.07 -15.22
CA GLU A 75 8.06 -9.93 -14.88
C GLU A 75 8.15 -10.45 -13.44
N TRP A 76 9.33 -10.94 -13.05
CA TRP A 76 9.56 -11.41 -11.68
C TRP A 76 9.45 -10.29 -10.65
N SER A 77 10.03 -9.13 -10.92
CA SER A 77 9.91 -7.91 -10.11
C SER A 77 8.45 -7.53 -9.93
N GLY A 78 7.66 -7.47 -11.01
CA GLY A 78 6.23 -7.14 -10.94
C GLY A 78 5.40 -8.13 -10.11
N LEU A 79 5.68 -9.44 -10.23
CA LEU A 79 5.02 -10.47 -9.42
C LEU A 79 5.35 -10.34 -7.94
N VAL A 80 6.63 -10.12 -7.60
CA VAL A 80 7.08 -9.98 -6.21
C VAL A 80 6.60 -8.67 -5.61
N ASP A 81 6.65 -7.57 -6.36
CA ASP A 81 6.20 -6.25 -5.92
C ASP A 81 4.71 -6.23 -5.59
N ALA A 82 3.89 -6.86 -6.43
CA ALA A 82 2.45 -6.96 -6.24
C ALA A 82 2.01 -7.86 -5.07
N ALA A 83 2.88 -8.76 -4.58
CA ALA A 83 2.56 -9.65 -3.46
C ALA A 83 2.58 -8.91 -2.12
N ASP A 84 1.62 -9.22 -1.25
CA ASP A 84 1.54 -8.73 0.13
C ASP A 84 2.23 -9.65 1.14
N GLY A 85 2.63 -10.84 0.72
CA GLY A 85 3.31 -11.85 1.52
C GLY A 85 3.54 -13.15 0.74
N PHE A 86 4.39 -14.01 1.28
CA PHE A 86 4.86 -15.23 0.61
C PHE A 86 4.66 -16.45 1.49
N VAL A 87 4.21 -17.56 0.90
CA VAL A 87 4.33 -18.90 1.48
C VAL A 87 5.26 -19.69 0.57
N VAL A 88 6.48 -19.98 1.06
CA VAL A 88 7.46 -20.72 0.27
C VAL A 88 7.30 -22.22 0.55
N VAL A 89 6.99 -22.98 -0.50
CA VAL A 89 6.93 -24.44 -0.48
C VAL A 89 8.29 -24.98 -0.90
N THR A 90 9.07 -25.49 0.05
CA THR A 90 10.51 -25.72 -0.15
C THR A 90 11.00 -27.10 0.29
N PRO A 91 11.75 -27.83 -0.56
CA PRO A 91 12.54 -28.97 -0.12
C PRO A 91 13.79 -28.52 0.64
N GLU A 92 14.45 -29.48 1.27
CA GLU A 92 15.87 -29.37 1.67
C GLU A 92 16.78 -30.11 0.68
N TYR A 93 17.77 -29.40 0.15
CA TYR A 93 18.83 -29.95 -0.68
C TYR A 93 20.18 -29.78 0.00
N ASN A 94 20.86 -30.88 0.26
CA ASN A 94 22.19 -30.92 0.87
C ASN A 94 22.33 -29.99 2.09
N TYR A 95 21.43 -30.11 3.06
CA TYR A 95 21.39 -29.32 4.31
C TYR A 95 20.91 -27.86 4.15
N GLY A 96 20.52 -27.42 2.95
CA GLY A 96 20.18 -26.02 2.69
C GLY A 96 18.97 -25.80 1.81
N MET A 97 18.75 -24.52 1.51
CA MET A 97 17.72 -24.10 0.56
C MET A 97 18.07 -24.51 -0.88
N PRO A 98 17.09 -24.67 -1.77
CA PRO A 98 17.35 -24.92 -3.17
C PRO A 98 18.07 -23.74 -3.84
N ALA A 99 19.02 -24.04 -4.74
CA ALA A 99 19.71 -23.01 -5.52
C ALA A 99 18.74 -22.13 -6.32
N SER A 100 17.64 -22.71 -6.82
CA SER A 100 16.56 -21.98 -7.50
C SER A 100 15.90 -20.93 -6.61
N LEU A 101 15.65 -21.23 -5.33
CA LEU A 101 15.08 -20.27 -4.38
C LEU A 101 16.07 -19.13 -4.11
N LYS A 102 17.35 -19.47 -3.87
CA LYS A 102 18.40 -18.48 -3.67
C LYS A 102 18.53 -17.54 -4.87
N ASN A 103 18.58 -18.12 -6.07
CA ASN A 103 18.65 -17.38 -7.33
C ASN A 103 17.45 -16.43 -7.49
N ALA A 104 16.22 -16.91 -7.26
CA ALA A 104 15.02 -16.07 -7.34
C ALA A 104 15.04 -14.90 -6.33
N LEU A 105 15.55 -15.12 -5.12
CA LEU A 105 15.73 -14.06 -4.12
C LEU A 105 16.80 -13.04 -4.55
N ASP A 106 17.89 -13.51 -5.15
CA ASP A 106 19.04 -12.68 -5.56
C ASP A 106 18.75 -11.76 -6.76
N TYR A 107 17.72 -12.04 -7.57
CA TYR A 107 17.35 -11.18 -8.71
C TYR A 107 16.84 -9.79 -8.29
N LEU A 108 16.26 -9.68 -7.08
CA LEU A 108 15.49 -8.51 -6.67
C LEU A 108 15.96 -8.01 -5.29
N HIS A 109 15.53 -6.81 -4.90
CA HIS A 109 15.93 -6.24 -3.62
C HIS A 109 14.77 -5.55 -2.90
N ARG A 110 14.36 -4.37 -3.39
CA ARG A 110 13.38 -3.52 -2.68
C ARG A 110 11.99 -4.14 -2.62
N GLU A 111 11.64 -4.95 -3.62
CA GLU A 111 10.35 -5.61 -3.80
C GLU A 111 10.04 -6.57 -2.66
N TRP A 112 11.07 -7.10 -2.00
CA TRP A 112 10.94 -8.04 -0.88
C TRP A 112 10.59 -7.36 0.45
N ALA A 113 10.95 -6.08 0.61
CA ALA A 113 11.00 -5.44 1.91
C ALA A 113 9.62 -5.35 2.59
N TRP A 114 9.60 -5.63 3.90
CA TRP A 114 8.45 -5.53 4.79
C TRP A 114 7.24 -6.39 4.38
N LYS A 115 7.52 -7.52 3.73
CA LYS A 115 6.53 -8.56 3.42
C LYS A 115 6.76 -9.79 4.31
N PRO A 116 5.71 -10.38 4.90
CA PRO A 116 5.85 -11.61 5.65
C PRO A 116 6.18 -12.81 4.75
N MET A 117 6.96 -13.76 5.28
CA MET A 117 7.34 -14.99 4.58
C MET A 117 7.11 -16.23 5.47
N GLY A 118 6.09 -17.02 5.13
CA GLY A 118 5.79 -18.32 5.72
C GLY A 118 6.44 -19.47 4.97
N PHE A 119 6.50 -20.64 5.60
CA PHE A 119 7.16 -21.82 5.03
C PHE A 119 6.30 -23.08 5.16
N VAL A 120 6.25 -23.82 4.05
CA VAL A 120 5.82 -25.23 3.99
C VAL A 120 7.03 -26.03 3.54
N SER A 121 7.81 -26.53 4.48
CA SER A 121 9.04 -27.27 4.19
C SER A 121 8.80 -28.76 4.10
N TYR A 122 9.59 -29.45 3.29
CA TYR A 122 9.52 -30.90 3.20
C TYR A 122 10.89 -31.56 2.99
N GLY A 123 10.99 -32.80 3.45
CA GLY A 123 12.19 -33.62 3.33
C GLY A 123 12.05 -34.90 4.13
N ASN A 124 13.11 -35.71 4.20
CA ASN A 124 13.09 -36.92 5.02
C ASN A 124 13.52 -36.58 6.46
N THR A 125 14.83 -36.47 6.71
CA THR A 125 15.39 -36.41 8.06
C THR A 125 14.94 -35.20 8.89
N SER A 126 14.89 -34.01 8.30
CA SER A 126 14.62 -32.74 8.99
C SER A 126 13.22 -32.19 8.72
N ALA A 127 12.41 -32.86 7.89
CA ALA A 127 11.19 -32.30 7.29
C ALA A 127 11.42 -30.97 6.53
N GLY A 128 12.65 -30.72 6.08
CA GLY A 128 13.03 -29.51 5.35
C GLY A 128 13.35 -28.30 6.25
N THR A 129 13.42 -28.46 7.57
CA THR A 129 13.57 -27.32 8.49
C THR A 129 14.91 -26.60 8.39
N ARG A 130 15.97 -27.24 7.87
CA ARG A 130 17.27 -26.57 7.67
C ARG A 130 17.26 -25.68 6.44
N SER A 131 16.52 -26.08 5.40
CA SER A 131 16.21 -25.20 4.26
C SER A 131 15.57 -23.91 4.74
N VAL A 132 14.58 -24.00 5.65
CA VAL A 132 13.92 -22.84 6.26
C VAL A 132 14.93 -21.95 6.99
N GLN A 133 15.81 -22.51 7.83
CA GLN A 133 16.79 -21.69 8.55
C GLN A 133 17.75 -20.96 7.59
N HIS A 134 18.26 -21.65 6.57
CA HIS A 134 19.12 -21.04 5.57
C HIS A 134 18.38 -19.94 4.79
N THR A 135 17.12 -20.16 4.39
CA THR A 135 16.33 -19.11 3.71
C THR A 135 16.07 -17.90 4.62
N LYS A 136 15.90 -18.09 5.93
CA LYS A 136 15.68 -16.98 6.87
C LYS A 136 16.86 -15.98 6.91
N GLU A 137 18.09 -16.44 6.75
CA GLU A 137 19.28 -15.57 6.68
C GLU A 137 19.21 -14.61 5.47
N VAL A 138 18.84 -15.14 4.30
CA VAL A 138 18.68 -14.34 3.07
C VAL A 138 17.44 -13.47 3.16
N ALA A 139 16.31 -14.02 3.62
CA ALA A 139 15.05 -13.30 3.74
C ALA A 139 15.18 -12.06 4.63
N THR A 140 15.81 -12.20 5.81
CA THR A 140 16.01 -11.07 6.73
C THR A 140 16.96 -10.01 6.17
N THR A 141 17.97 -10.41 5.38
CA THR A 141 18.85 -9.47 4.66
C THR A 141 18.06 -8.62 3.65
N LEU A 142 17.09 -9.22 2.98
CA LEU A 142 16.16 -8.55 2.04
C LEU A 142 14.99 -7.84 2.75
N ARG A 143 15.02 -7.74 4.08
CA ARG A 143 13.96 -7.14 4.92
C ARG A 143 12.59 -7.82 4.81
N LEU A 144 12.54 -9.07 4.40
CA LEU A 144 11.36 -9.91 4.62
C LEU A 144 11.21 -10.22 6.10
N VAL A 145 9.99 -10.55 6.52
CA VAL A 145 9.67 -10.89 7.91
C VAL A 145 9.26 -12.36 8.00
N PRO A 146 10.19 -13.28 8.33
CA PRO A 146 9.85 -14.69 8.45
C PRO A 146 8.87 -14.97 9.57
N LEU A 147 7.90 -15.85 9.32
CA LEU A 147 6.90 -16.25 10.31
C LEU A 147 7.48 -17.16 11.41
N GLY A 148 6.81 -17.15 12.56
CA GLY A 148 6.98 -18.13 13.62
C GLY A 148 6.28 -19.46 13.30
N ALA A 149 5.03 -19.40 12.83
CA ALA A 149 4.29 -20.56 12.37
C ALA A 149 4.93 -21.18 11.11
N THR A 150 5.03 -22.51 11.08
CA THR A 150 5.56 -23.28 9.96
C THR A 150 4.80 -24.58 9.77
N VAL A 151 4.80 -25.09 8.53
CA VAL A 151 4.43 -26.47 8.22
C VAL A 151 5.71 -27.21 7.83
N ALA A 152 5.96 -28.37 8.43
CA ALA A 152 7.12 -29.20 8.11
C ALA A 152 6.65 -30.64 7.87
N LEU A 153 6.92 -31.16 6.68
CA LEU A 153 6.44 -32.45 6.19
C LEU A 153 7.60 -33.44 6.06
N ARG A 154 7.52 -34.52 6.83
CA ARG A 154 8.36 -35.70 6.59
C ARG A 154 7.73 -36.53 5.48
N LEU A 155 8.45 -36.78 4.39
CA LEU A 155 7.84 -37.36 3.19
C LEU A 155 7.31 -38.79 3.41
N ASP A 156 8.04 -39.60 4.18
CA ASP A 156 7.66 -40.97 4.55
C ASP A 156 6.38 -41.04 5.41
N GLU A 157 6.08 -39.97 6.15
CA GLU A 157 4.90 -39.88 7.01
C GLU A 157 3.74 -39.12 6.36
N ALA A 158 4.03 -38.13 5.53
CA ALA A 158 3.04 -37.17 5.05
C ALA A 158 2.57 -37.45 3.62
N ILE A 159 3.29 -38.24 2.82
CA ILE A 159 2.96 -38.47 1.41
C ILE A 159 2.40 -39.87 1.19
N ASP A 160 1.27 -39.96 0.51
CA ASP A 160 0.65 -41.20 0.04
C ASP A 160 0.20 -41.04 -1.42
N GLY A 161 0.55 -41.99 -2.29
CA GLY A 161 0.21 -41.92 -3.72
C GLY A 161 0.67 -40.65 -4.44
N GLY A 162 1.76 -40.01 -3.99
CA GLY A 162 2.25 -38.75 -4.55
C GLY A 162 1.44 -37.50 -4.13
N ARG A 163 0.59 -37.62 -3.10
CA ARG A 163 -0.19 -36.53 -2.54
C ARG A 163 0.05 -36.40 -1.05
N VAL A 164 -0.17 -35.20 -0.51
CA VAL A 164 -0.17 -35.02 0.95
C VAL A 164 -1.37 -35.75 1.53
N ARG A 165 -1.15 -36.60 2.53
CA ARG A 165 -2.19 -37.22 3.35
C ARG A 165 -2.66 -36.19 4.39
N PRO A 166 -3.84 -35.58 4.22
CA PRO A 166 -4.28 -34.52 5.12
C PRO A 166 -4.59 -35.09 6.50
N THR A 167 -4.25 -34.33 7.54
CA THR A 167 -4.65 -34.64 8.93
C THR A 167 -5.14 -33.35 9.58
N PRO A 168 -6.03 -33.42 10.59
CA PRO A 168 -6.50 -32.22 11.30
C PRO A 168 -5.34 -31.37 11.84
N ARG A 169 -4.25 -32.00 12.28
CA ARG A 169 -3.05 -31.31 12.76
C ARG A 169 -2.31 -30.55 11.65
N LEU A 170 -2.15 -31.16 10.47
CA LEU A 170 -1.51 -30.50 9.33
C LEU A 170 -2.36 -29.36 8.79
N THR A 171 -3.68 -29.54 8.69
CA THR A 171 -4.62 -28.47 8.30
C THR A 171 -4.55 -27.30 9.29
N ALA A 172 -4.60 -27.57 10.60
CA ALA A 172 -4.49 -26.52 11.61
C ALA A 172 -3.14 -25.76 11.53
N ALA A 173 -2.04 -26.45 11.24
CA ALA A 173 -0.74 -25.80 11.05
C ALA A 173 -0.71 -24.90 9.81
N ALA A 174 -1.27 -25.37 8.68
CA ALA A 174 -1.39 -24.58 7.45
C ALA A 174 -2.26 -23.33 7.66
N GLU A 175 -3.40 -23.47 8.33
CA GLU A 175 -4.23 -22.33 8.72
C GLU A 175 -3.50 -21.36 9.64
N GLY A 176 -2.69 -21.86 10.58
CA GLY A 176 -1.86 -21.05 11.47
C GLY A 176 -0.87 -20.17 10.71
N VAL A 177 -0.19 -20.74 9.70
CA VAL A 177 0.69 -20.00 8.78
C VAL A 177 -0.09 -18.88 8.09
N LEU A 178 -1.26 -19.17 7.51
CA LEU A 178 -2.04 -18.17 6.80
C LEU A 178 -2.54 -17.04 7.73
N ARG A 179 -3.05 -17.36 8.92
CA ARG A 179 -3.52 -16.35 9.89
C ARG A 179 -2.40 -15.40 10.31
N GLU A 180 -1.22 -15.96 10.62
CA GLU A 180 -0.07 -15.14 11.00
C GLU A 180 0.40 -14.26 9.84
N LEU A 181 0.46 -14.83 8.63
CA LEU A 181 0.83 -14.12 7.41
C LEU A 181 -0.10 -12.93 7.15
N VAL A 182 -1.41 -13.15 7.09
CA VAL A 182 -2.41 -12.09 6.86
C VAL A 182 -2.29 -10.99 7.91
N ARG A 183 -2.17 -11.36 9.19
CA ARG A 183 -2.03 -10.40 10.28
C ARG A 183 -0.79 -9.52 10.11
N LEU A 184 0.35 -10.12 9.78
CA LEU A 184 1.59 -9.37 9.56
C LEU A 184 1.55 -8.56 8.27
N SER A 185 0.94 -9.06 7.19
CA SER A 185 0.77 -8.33 5.93
C SER A 185 0.01 -7.02 6.16
N HIS A 186 -1.03 -7.02 7.00
CA HIS A 186 -1.74 -5.81 7.41
C HIS A 186 -0.87 -4.91 8.30
N ALA A 187 -0.24 -5.45 9.33
CA ALA A 187 0.56 -4.67 10.28
C ALA A 187 1.78 -3.98 9.61
N LEU A 188 2.39 -4.62 8.61
CA LEU A 188 3.57 -4.13 7.90
C LEU A 188 3.25 -3.27 6.67
N ARG A 189 1.97 -3.16 6.28
CA ARG A 189 1.55 -2.35 5.13
C ARG A 189 2.10 -0.91 5.18
N PRO A 190 2.08 -0.19 6.31
CA PRO A 190 2.62 1.17 6.37
C PRO A 190 4.11 1.27 6.02
N MET A 191 4.89 0.25 6.38
CA MET A 191 6.32 0.20 6.06
C MET A 191 6.57 0.02 4.57
N ARG A 192 5.66 -0.67 3.86
CA ARG A 192 5.71 -0.82 2.39
C ARG A 192 5.25 0.45 1.69
N GLU A 193 4.15 1.04 2.14
CA GLU A 193 3.63 2.27 1.57
C GLU A 193 4.69 3.38 1.64
N ALA A 194 5.35 3.56 2.77
CA ALA A 194 6.39 4.60 2.95
C ALA A 194 7.60 4.47 1.99
N LEU A 195 7.81 3.30 1.37
CA LEU A 195 8.91 3.07 0.42
C LEU A 195 8.55 3.32 -1.05
N ARG A 196 7.28 3.61 -1.37
CA ARG A 196 6.88 3.85 -2.75
C ARG A 196 7.54 5.13 -3.29
N GLU A 197 8.09 5.05 -4.50
CA GLU A 197 8.90 6.12 -5.10
C GLU A 197 8.10 7.39 -5.42
N ASP A 198 6.79 7.27 -5.62
CA ASP A 198 5.86 8.35 -5.91
C ASP A 198 5.45 9.15 -4.66
N ASN A 199 5.74 8.64 -3.46
CA ASN A 199 5.38 9.33 -2.23
C ASN A 199 6.26 10.56 -1.98
N THR A 200 5.61 11.69 -1.72
CA THR A 200 6.31 12.91 -1.30
C THR A 200 6.35 13.01 0.23
N ALA A 201 7.50 13.40 0.78
CA ALA A 201 7.64 13.63 2.22
C ALA A 201 6.68 14.73 2.70
N GLY A 202 6.02 14.48 3.82
CA GLY A 202 5.11 15.44 4.46
C GLY A 202 5.83 16.43 5.39
N PRO A 203 5.08 17.39 5.97
CA PRO A 203 5.63 18.47 6.77
C PRO A 203 6.06 18.03 8.19
N VAL A 204 5.70 16.82 8.63
CA VAL A 204 6.09 16.26 9.92
C VAL A 204 6.94 15.01 9.72
N ALA A 205 7.91 14.78 10.61
CA ALA A 205 8.82 13.65 10.51
C ALA A 205 8.06 12.31 10.42
N GLY A 206 8.46 11.46 9.47
CA GLY A 206 7.82 10.17 9.20
C GLY A 206 6.48 10.24 8.46
N SER A 207 6.01 11.44 8.08
CA SER A 207 4.82 11.56 7.24
C SER A 207 5.12 11.54 5.76
N TYR A 208 4.20 10.99 4.99
CA TYR A 208 4.24 10.92 3.53
C TYR A 208 2.84 11.17 2.96
N VAL A 209 2.78 11.74 1.76
CA VAL A 209 1.52 11.91 1.04
C VAL A 209 1.39 10.83 -0.02
N ARG A 210 0.17 10.29 -0.15
CA ARG A 210 -0.24 9.48 -1.28
C ARG A 210 -1.68 9.81 -1.66
N GLU A 211 -2.05 9.49 -2.88
CA GLU A 211 -3.45 9.57 -3.28
C GLU A 211 -4.29 8.53 -2.52
N LEU A 212 -5.48 8.94 -2.10
CA LEU A 212 -6.49 8.06 -1.51
C LEU A 212 -7.35 7.47 -2.63
N ASN A 213 -7.70 6.20 -2.49
CA ASN A 213 -8.60 5.51 -3.39
C ASN A 213 -9.80 4.94 -2.60
N PRO A 214 -10.83 4.36 -3.26
CA PRO A 214 -12.01 3.84 -2.56
C PRO A 214 -11.74 2.86 -1.41
N ASP A 215 -10.61 2.10 -1.42
CA ASP A 215 -10.25 1.18 -0.32
C ASP A 215 -9.86 1.93 0.96
N ASP A 216 -9.53 3.22 0.86
CA ASP A 216 -9.21 4.12 1.96
C ASP A 216 -10.45 4.78 2.58
N ALA A 217 -11.65 4.53 2.03
CA ALA A 217 -12.89 5.15 2.49
C ALA A 217 -13.16 5.00 4.01
N PRO A 218 -12.90 3.85 4.65
CA PRO A 218 -13.04 3.74 6.11
C PRO A 218 -12.15 4.72 6.88
N GLU A 219 -10.89 4.88 6.48
CA GLU A 219 -9.92 5.77 7.14
C GLU A 219 -10.27 7.24 6.89
N ALA A 220 -10.64 7.58 5.65
CA ALA A 220 -11.13 8.91 5.31
C ALA A 220 -12.40 9.27 6.09
N THR A 221 -13.33 8.32 6.27
CA THR A 221 -14.56 8.51 7.06
C THR A 221 -14.24 8.80 8.52
N VAL A 222 -13.32 8.05 9.13
CA VAL A 222 -12.89 8.28 10.52
C VAL A 222 -12.27 9.67 10.67
N LEU A 223 -11.30 10.01 9.81
CA LEU A 223 -10.65 11.31 9.85
C LEU A 223 -11.68 12.44 9.66
N GLN A 224 -12.56 12.31 8.67
CA GLN A 224 -13.62 13.27 8.38
C GLN A 224 -14.51 13.49 9.61
N ARG A 225 -15.01 12.42 10.22
CA ARG A 225 -15.88 12.53 11.41
C ARG A 225 -15.16 13.24 12.53
N CYS A 226 -13.93 12.86 12.85
CA CYS A 226 -13.13 13.52 13.88
C CYS A 226 -12.88 15.01 13.60
N CYS A 227 -12.71 15.41 12.33
CA CYS A 227 -12.41 16.79 11.97
C CYS A 227 -13.65 17.70 11.99
N TRP A 228 -14.85 17.16 11.75
CA TRP A 228 -16.10 17.94 11.65
C TRP A 228 -16.93 17.98 12.94
N VAL A 229 -16.51 17.30 14.03
CA VAL A 229 -17.17 17.44 15.33
C VAL A 229 -17.10 18.88 15.83
N ASP A 230 -15.94 19.52 15.78
CA ASP A 230 -15.79 20.91 16.27
C ASP A 230 -16.62 21.88 15.42
N GLU A 231 -16.66 21.67 14.09
CA GLU A 231 -17.52 22.45 13.20
C GLU A 231 -19.00 22.30 13.59
N ALA A 232 -19.45 21.10 13.92
CA ALA A 232 -20.82 20.88 14.38
C ALA A 232 -21.12 21.54 15.73
N VAL A 233 -20.14 21.56 16.63
CA VAL A 233 -20.25 22.26 17.92
C VAL A 233 -20.31 23.77 17.70
N ASP A 234 -19.40 24.33 16.91
CA ASP A 234 -19.27 25.76 16.64
C ASP A 234 -20.51 26.34 15.93
N ASN A 235 -21.16 25.52 15.09
CA ASN A 235 -22.37 25.92 14.36
C ASN A 235 -23.66 25.34 14.98
N ALA A 236 -23.58 24.70 16.16
CA ALA A 236 -24.71 24.07 16.87
C ALA A 236 -25.60 23.16 15.97
N SER A 237 -24.99 22.43 15.05
CA SER A 237 -25.69 21.59 14.08
C SER A 237 -24.91 20.33 13.72
N LEU A 238 -25.54 19.17 13.87
CA LEU A 238 -25.05 17.89 13.34
C LEU A 238 -25.46 17.67 11.89
N ASP A 239 -26.21 18.60 11.30
CA ASP A 239 -26.70 18.51 9.93
C ASP A 239 -25.63 18.90 8.89
N LEU A 240 -24.46 18.29 9.03
CA LEU A 240 -23.32 18.48 8.15
C LEU A 240 -23.16 17.21 7.31
N ALA A 241 -23.13 17.35 5.99
CA ALA A 241 -22.84 16.24 5.06
C ALA A 241 -21.69 15.33 5.54
N PRO A 242 -20.52 15.83 5.98
CA PRO A 242 -19.43 14.96 6.42
C PRO A 242 -19.72 14.09 7.66
N LEU A 243 -20.72 14.43 8.47
CA LEU A 243 -21.15 13.63 9.60
C LEU A 243 -22.26 12.62 9.22
N ARG A 244 -22.95 12.84 8.09
CA ARG A 244 -24.04 11.99 7.60
C ARG A 244 -23.62 11.00 6.52
N GLU A 245 -22.57 11.30 5.77
CA GLU A 245 -22.01 10.41 4.74
C GLU A 245 -21.64 9.05 5.35
N SER A 246 -22.13 8.00 4.69
CA SER A 246 -21.72 6.62 4.92
C SER A 246 -20.32 6.38 4.34
N VAL A 247 -19.73 5.24 4.67
CA VAL A 247 -18.44 4.85 4.07
C VAL A 247 -18.59 4.63 2.56
N ASP A 248 -19.76 4.19 2.08
CA ASP A 248 -20.01 3.98 0.65
C ASP A 248 -20.12 5.32 -0.08
N ASP A 249 -20.73 6.35 0.53
CA ASP A 249 -20.72 7.72 -0.01
C ASP A 249 -19.29 8.27 -0.10
N VAL A 250 -18.46 7.96 0.90
CA VAL A 250 -17.04 8.33 0.93
C VAL A 250 -16.25 7.62 -0.16
N ALA A 251 -16.46 6.32 -0.34
CA ALA A 251 -15.86 5.55 -1.43
C ALA A 251 -16.25 6.11 -2.81
N GLN A 252 -17.52 6.51 -2.97
CA GLN A 252 -18.00 7.11 -4.21
C GLN A 252 -17.26 8.41 -4.51
N TRP A 253 -17.22 9.38 -3.60
CA TRP A 253 -16.53 10.63 -3.92
C TRP A 253 -15.01 10.49 -3.99
N LEU A 254 -14.40 9.48 -3.35
CA LEU A 254 -12.98 9.14 -3.56
C LEU A 254 -12.70 8.66 -4.99
N SER A 255 -13.70 8.15 -5.71
CA SER A 255 -13.58 7.79 -7.13
C SER A 255 -13.78 8.98 -8.09
N GLU A 256 -14.41 10.05 -7.61
CA GLU A 256 -14.77 11.24 -8.40
C GLU A 256 -13.82 12.43 -8.17
N TRP A 257 -13.10 12.43 -7.06
CA TRP A 257 -12.18 13.49 -6.66
C TRP A 257 -10.76 12.96 -6.54
N THR A 258 -9.79 13.76 -6.94
CA THR A 258 -8.38 13.50 -6.60
C THR A 258 -8.15 13.91 -5.15
N VAL A 259 -7.73 12.98 -4.30
CA VAL A 259 -7.65 13.21 -2.85
C VAL A 259 -6.26 12.88 -2.33
N ALA A 260 -5.53 13.90 -1.88
CA ALA A 260 -4.26 13.71 -1.23
C ALA A 260 -4.48 13.35 0.25
N GLY A 261 -3.99 12.18 0.67
CA GLY A 261 -3.96 11.73 2.06
C GLY A 261 -2.55 11.86 2.63
N LEU A 262 -2.43 12.54 3.77
CA LEU A 262 -1.18 12.61 4.53
C LEU A 262 -1.19 11.52 5.60
N TRP A 263 -0.27 10.58 5.47
CA TRP A 263 -0.12 9.42 6.34
C TRP A 263 1.10 9.56 7.23
N ARG A 264 1.06 8.95 8.40
CA ARG A 264 2.22 8.77 9.28
C ARG A 264 2.09 7.43 10.00
N ASP A 265 3.09 6.56 9.81
CA ASP A 265 3.15 5.25 10.47
C ASP A 265 1.85 4.43 10.34
N GLY A 266 1.16 4.55 9.20
CA GLY A 266 -0.09 3.83 8.90
C GLY A 266 -1.37 4.52 9.34
N ARG A 267 -1.27 5.70 9.93
CA ARG A 267 -2.42 6.53 10.33
C ARG A 267 -2.62 7.67 9.35
N LEU A 268 -3.85 7.84 8.86
CA LEU A 268 -4.25 9.03 8.09
C LEU A 268 -4.38 10.23 9.04
N ILE A 269 -3.46 11.19 8.93
CA ILE A 269 -3.38 12.36 9.82
C ILE A 269 -3.89 13.66 9.19
N GLY A 270 -4.11 13.65 7.87
CA GLY A 270 -4.75 14.75 7.16
C GLY A 270 -5.17 14.34 5.76
N MET A 271 -6.09 15.09 5.16
CA MET A 271 -6.46 14.91 3.76
C MET A 271 -6.94 16.22 3.15
N VAL A 272 -6.91 16.30 1.82
CA VAL A 272 -7.51 17.38 1.05
C VAL A 272 -7.94 16.83 -0.30
N ARG A 273 -9.14 17.21 -0.77
CA ARG A 273 -9.61 16.83 -2.10
C ARG A 273 -9.61 18.00 -3.06
N VAL A 274 -9.31 17.72 -4.31
CA VAL A 274 -9.33 18.67 -5.42
C VAL A 274 -10.14 18.14 -6.59
N ARG A 275 -10.77 19.04 -7.33
CA ARG A 275 -11.47 18.74 -8.59
C ARG A 275 -11.44 19.94 -9.51
N HIS A 276 -11.48 19.70 -10.82
CA HIS A 276 -11.59 20.72 -11.83
C HIS A 276 -13.05 20.93 -12.25
N ASP A 277 -13.44 22.18 -12.46
CA ASP A 277 -14.69 22.58 -13.10
C ASP A 277 -14.42 23.75 -14.06
N GLY A 278 -14.23 23.42 -15.34
CA GLY A 278 -13.68 24.35 -16.34
C GLY A 278 -12.32 24.92 -15.88
N ASP A 279 -12.19 26.24 -15.90
CA ASP A 279 -10.98 26.94 -15.48
C ASP A 279 -10.88 27.15 -13.95
N THR A 280 -11.87 26.69 -13.17
CA THR A 280 -11.88 26.79 -11.71
C THR A 280 -11.49 25.46 -11.06
N GLY A 281 -10.43 25.49 -10.26
CA GLY A 281 -10.07 24.40 -9.37
C GLY A 281 -10.82 24.52 -8.04
N HIS A 282 -11.42 23.44 -7.57
CA HIS A 282 -12.12 23.39 -6.29
C HIS A 282 -11.29 22.65 -5.25
N ILE A 283 -11.09 23.26 -4.09
CA ILE A 283 -10.50 22.62 -2.91
C ILE A 283 -11.61 22.34 -1.91
N GLY A 284 -11.68 21.11 -1.42
CA GLY A 284 -12.65 20.69 -0.41
C GLY A 284 -12.05 19.72 0.60
N ARG A 285 -12.84 19.40 1.63
CA ARG A 285 -12.50 18.40 2.67
C ARG A 285 -11.05 18.53 3.20
N LEU A 286 -10.58 19.75 3.40
CA LEU A 286 -9.29 19.99 4.06
C LEU A 286 -9.43 19.58 5.53
N ALA A 287 -8.84 18.44 5.89
CA ALA A 287 -8.99 17.82 7.19
C ALA A 287 -7.62 17.61 7.82
N VAL A 288 -7.50 17.89 9.12
CA VAL A 288 -6.31 17.60 9.92
C VAL A 288 -6.76 16.99 11.23
N ALA A 289 -6.24 15.81 11.54
CA ALA A 289 -6.57 15.09 12.77
C ALA A 289 -6.43 16.03 13.99
N PRO A 290 -7.39 16.04 14.93
CA PRO A 290 -7.43 17.04 16.01
C PRO A 290 -6.14 17.17 16.82
N ASP A 291 -5.49 16.04 17.14
CA ASP A 291 -4.22 15.95 17.86
C ASP A 291 -2.99 16.42 17.05
N MET A 292 -3.16 16.57 15.73
CA MET A 292 -2.10 17.01 14.81
C MET A 292 -2.25 18.47 14.38
N ARG A 293 -3.22 19.21 14.92
CA ARG A 293 -3.45 20.62 14.58
C ARG A 293 -2.34 21.52 15.14
N GLY A 294 -2.09 22.64 14.47
CA GLY A 294 -1.04 23.59 14.87
C GLY A 294 0.38 23.18 14.46
N THR A 295 0.56 22.02 13.82
CA THR A 295 1.85 21.52 13.33
C THR A 295 2.21 22.00 11.92
N GLY A 296 1.39 22.86 11.31
CA GLY A 296 1.56 23.33 9.93
C GLY A 296 0.94 22.44 8.84
N ILE A 297 0.42 21.25 9.18
CA ILE A 297 -0.19 20.31 8.21
C ILE A 297 -1.28 20.96 7.35
N GLY A 298 -2.22 21.71 7.94
CA GLY A 298 -3.32 22.32 7.18
C GLY A 298 -2.84 23.30 6.11
N ARG A 299 -1.82 24.12 6.43
CA ARG A 299 -1.20 25.03 5.46
C ARG A 299 -0.47 24.26 4.36
N TRP A 300 0.25 23.20 4.75
CA TRP A 300 0.96 22.35 3.80
C TRP A 300 0.00 21.66 2.82
N LEU A 301 -1.08 21.04 3.31
CA LEU A 301 -2.10 20.39 2.48
C LEU A 301 -2.77 21.37 1.51
N LEU A 302 -3.08 22.58 1.99
CA LEU A 302 -3.66 23.63 1.14
C LEU A 302 -2.70 24.03 0.01
N ARG A 303 -1.41 24.16 0.30
CA ARG A 303 -0.38 24.46 -0.72
C ARG A 303 -0.19 23.30 -1.69
N HIS A 304 -0.19 22.06 -1.19
CA HIS A 304 -0.12 20.85 -2.01
C HIS A 304 -1.31 20.77 -2.99
N ALA A 305 -2.54 20.96 -2.50
CA ALA A 305 -3.75 21.03 -3.32
C ALA A 305 -3.68 22.14 -4.39
N ARG A 306 -3.16 23.32 -4.02
CA ARG A 306 -2.96 24.41 -4.98
C ARG A 306 -1.93 24.08 -6.04
N GLN A 307 -0.81 23.46 -5.66
CA GLN A 307 0.23 23.08 -6.61
C GLN A 307 -0.32 22.09 -7.64
N ALA A 308 -1.18 21.16 -7.23
CA ALA A 308 -1.85 20.23 -8.14
C ALA A 308 -2.82 20.94 -9.12
N LEU A 309 -3.54 21.97 -8.67
CA LEU A 309 -4.52 22.71 -9.49
C LEU A 309 -3.90 23.81 -10.37
N THR A 310 -2.73 24.33 -10.00
CA THR A 310 -2.13 25.52 -10.63
C THR A 310 -1.83 25.38 -12.13
N PRO A 311 -1.37 24.21 -12.64
CA PRO A 311 -1.04 24.07 -14.06
C PRO A 311 -2.24 24.18 -15.02
N THR A 312 -3.47 24.00 -14.51
CA THR A 312 -4.67 23.77 -15.33
C THR A 312 -5.84 24.68 -14.97
N CYS A 313 -5.68 25.63 -14.05
CA CYS A 313 -6.74 26.53 -13.62
C CYS A 313 -6.26 27.99 -13.60
N THR A 314 -7.19 28.91 -13.84
CA THR A 314 -6.97 30.37 -13.68
C THR A 314 -7.50 30.88 -12.34
N ARG A 315 -8.34 30.07 -11.68
CA ARG A 315 -8.92 30.39 -10.36
C ARG A 315 -9.00 29.15 -9.49
N ILE A 316 -8.79 29.31 -8.19
CA ILE A 316 -9.07 28.29 -7.17
C ILE A 316 -10.15 28.79 -6.23
N ALA A 317 -11.15 27.96 -5.96
CA ALA A 317 -12.26 28.25 -5.06
C ALA A 317 -12.38 27.20 -3.94
N LEU A 318 -12.84 27.65 -2.77
CA LEU A 318 -13.16 26.80 -1.63
C LEU A 318 -14.31 27.38 -0.81
N SER A 319 -14.87 26.59 0.10
CA SER A 319 -15.92 27.02 1.02
C SER A 319 -15.71 26.47 2.42
N THR A 320 -16.19 27.21 3.42
CA THR A 320 -16.18 26.83 4.84
C THR A 320 -17.37 27.47 5.57
N GLY A 321 -17.76 26.94 6.72
CA GLY A 321 -18.81 27.56 7.55
C GLY A 321 -18.41 28.94 8.05
N VAL A 322 -19.38 29.82 8.28
CA VAL A 322 -19.15 31.16 8.85
C VAL A 322 -18.55 31.10 10.26
N GLY A 323 -18.86 30.05 11.02
CA GLY A 323 -18.28 29.78 12.35
C GLY A 323 -16.82 29.31 12.32
N SER A 324 -16.29 28.88 11.17
CA SER A 324 -14.94 28.31 11.03
C SER A 324 -13.83 29.39 11.02
N VAL A 325 -13.77 30.25 12.03
CA VAL A 325 -12.85 31.42 12.09
C VAL A 325 -11.40 31.04 11.79
N ARG A 326 -10.93 29.90 12.32
CA ARG A 326 -9.57 29.39 12.09
C ARG A 326 -9.31 29.02 10.63
N ASN A 327 -10.29 28.42 9.96
CA ASN A 327 -10.17 28.03 8.55
C ASN A 327 -10.13 29.29 7.66
N ILE A 328 -11.03 30.24 7.93
CA ILE A 328 -11.09 31.52 7.22
C ILE A 328 -9.75 32.26 7.33
N ALA A 329 -9.20 32.36 8.54
CA ALA A 329 -7.89 33.01 8.77
C ALA A 329 -6.74 32.28 8.04
N LEU A 330 -6.75 30.93 8.02
CA LEU A 330 -5.79 30.16 7.25
C LEU A 330 -5.87 30.48 5.76
N TYR A 331 -7.07 30.44 5.17
CA TYR A 331 -7.29 30.70 3.74
C TYR A 331 -6.87 32.13 3.36
N GLN A 332 -7.27 33.12 4.15
CA GLN A 332 -6.89 34.52 3.94
C GLN A 332 -5.37 34.71 4.02
N SER A 333 -4.71 34.05 4.96
CA SER A 333 -3.24 34.10 5.07
C SER A 333 -2.51 33.48 3.87
N GLU A 334 -3.19 32.64 3.08
CA GLU A 334 -2.68 32.07 1.83
C GLU A 334 -3.17 32.83 0.58
N GLY A 335 -3.82 33.99 0.78
CA GLY A 335 -4.23 34.91 -0.27
C GLY A 335 -5.57 34.59 -0.92
N PHE A 336 -6.43 33.80 -0.26
CA PHE A 336 -7.83 33.68 -0.67
C PHE A 336 -8.64 34.87 -0.17
N VAL A 337 -9.55 35.36 -1.01
CA VAL A 337 -10.44 36.49 -0.71
C VAL A 337 -11.86 35.96 -0.63
N ALA A 338 -12.66 36.44 0.33
CA ALA A 338 -14.05 36.04 0.47
C ALA A 338 -14.89 36.65 -0.67
N ASP A 339 -15.62 35.79 -1.37
CA ASP A 339 -16.62 36.20 -2.37
C ASP A 339 -17.90 36.54 -1.59
N GLY A 340 -18.39 37.78 -1.64
CA GLY A 340 -19.49 38.28 -0.80
C GLY A 340 -20.88 37.65 -1.04
N SER A 341 -20.96 36.49 -1.69
CA SER A 341 -22.18 35.83 -2.18
C SER A 341 -22.44 34.45 -1.56
N GLY A 342 -22.13 34.26 -0.28
CA GLY A 342 -22.42 33.02 0.46
C GLY A 342 -23.91 32.75 0.63
N ALA A 343 -24.31 31.48 0.52
CA ALA A 343 -25.58 31.03 1.11
C ALA A 343 -25.54 31.21 2.64
N GLU A 344 -26.69 31.31 3.29
CA GLU A 344 -26.80 31.51 4.75
C GLU A 344 -25.93 30.49 5.51
N GLY A 345 -24.92 30.97 6.24
CA GLY A 345 -24.01 30.13 7.04
C GLY A 345 -22.73 29.63 6.33
N ILE A 346 -22.49 29.93 5.05
CA ILE A 346 -21.28 29.50 4.31
C ILE A 346 -20.50 30.70 3.77
N VAL A 347 -19.17 30.69 3.92
CA VAL A 347 -18.25 31.63 3.29
C VAL A 347 -17.58 30.96 2.09
N HIS A 348 -17.75 31.53 0.90
CA HIS A 348 -16.98 31.17 -0.28
C HIS A 348 -15.73 32.04 -0.36
N LEU A 349 -14.57 31.43 -0.65
CA LEU A 349 -13.34 32.16 -0.89
C LEU A 349 -12.69 31.71 -2.19
N SER A 350 -12.11 32.65 -2.92
CA SER A 350 -11.43 32.40 -4.18
C SER A 350 -10.05 33.07 -4.26
N LYS A 351 -9.21 32.54 -5.16
CA LYS A 351 -7.88 33.06 -5.45
C LYS A 351 -7.59 32.93 -6.93
N ALA A 352 -7.20 34.02 -7.59
CA ALA A 352 -6.69 33.99 -8.96
C ALA A 352 -5.29 33.34 -9.02
N ILE A 353 -5.05 32.55 -10.05
CA ILE A 353 -3.73 32.03 -10.40
C ILE A 353 -3.17 32.93 -11.51
N PRO A 354 -1.99 33.53 -11.35
CA PRO A 354 -1.36 34.32 -12.40
C PRO A 354 -1.12 33.47 -13.66
N ASP A 355 -1.34 34.04 -14.84
CA ASP A 355 -1.08 33.38 -16.12
C ASP A 355 0.38 32.90 -16.23
N HIS A 356 0.57 31.62 -16.57
CA HIS A 356 1.89 31.00 -16.76
C HIS A 356 2.68 31.55 -17.96
N THR A 357 2.09 32.46 -18.74
CA THR A 357 2.64 33.01 -19.99
C THR A 357 3.75 34.05 -19.80
N LEU A 358 4.09 34.45 -18.56
CA LEU A 358 5.02 35.57 -18.31
C LEU A 358 6.38 35.21 -17.69
N ILE A 359 6.75 33.93 -17.55
CA ILE A 359 8.08 33.53 -17.03
C ILE A 359 9.07 33.14 -18.16
N GLY A 360 8.67 33.25 -19.43
CA GLY A 360 9.44 32.77 -20.60
C GLY A 360 10.07 33.82 -21.52
N ALA A 361 10.21 35.09 -21.12
CA ALA A 361 10.78 36.13 -21.99
C ALA A 361 11.77 37.02 -21.23
N GLY A 362 12.99 36.52 -21.03
CA GLY A 362 14.07 37.24 -20.37
C GLY A 362 15.44 36.63 -20.66
N HIS A 363 15.71 36.34 -21.94
CA HIS A 363 17.07 36.08 -22.40
C HIS A 363 17.37 37.07 -23.54
N GLU A 364 17.88 38.24 -23.19
CA GLU A 364 18.57 39.10 -24.13
C GLU A 364 19.88 38.40 -24.54
N PRO A 365 20.19 38.28 -25.84
CA PRO A 365 21.50 37.84 -26.27
C PRO A 365 22.47 39.02 -26.10
N LEU A 366 23.46 38.86 -25.22
CA LEU A 366 24.62 39.74 -25.19
C LEU A 366 25.40 39.57 -26.50
N ALA A 367 25.38 40.62 -27.32
CA ALA A 367 26.37 40.85 -28.36
C ALA A 367 27.70 41.25 -27.71
N GLY A 368 28.81 40.65 -28.16
CA GLY A 368 30.17 40.98 -27.74
C GLY A 368 31.13 39.82 -27.93
#